data_AF-A0A2D9XLD1-F1
#
_entry.id   AF-A0A2D9XLD1-F1
#
_cell.length_a   1.000
_cell.length_b   1.000
_cell.length_c   1.000
_cell.angle_alpha   90.00
_cell.angle_beta   90.00
_cell.angle_gamma   90.00
#
_symmetry.space_group_name_H-M   'P 1'
#
loop_
_entity.id
_entity.type
_entity.pdbx_description
1 polymer ?
#
loop_
_entity_poly.entity_id
_entity_poly.type
_entity_poly.pdbx_seq_one_letter_code
_entity_poly.pdbx_strand_id
1 'polypeptide(L)'
;MPPNSKSIIPVSCVEQGRWSDRTPHFSPSDEIAAKNIRMGKHDNIFSKSNIMPSHTKHFVDQGEVWDNVSMCASISGTTSSAPTGSHSDMFAAKRQDFQRYVRGFVLNPDANGLAYFIDGELMGCEIFNRRSIYCDYFDKILISIAFEVDSLFLRSRQSSRWDSLFSNRKTLSNSDVSDVLYSSFFDIDNGVAAVDSCKGVALGNEFRLRDNKSMFYSLMFDDHTIHKSLLVAN
;
A
#
# COMPACT_ATOMS: atom_id res chain seq x y z
N MET A 1 -21.25 -7.22 8.20
CA MET A 1 -22.31 -6.30 8.65
C MET A 1 -23.61 -7.06 8.69
N PRO A 2 -24.46 -6.89 9.71
CA PRO A 2 -25.77 -7.52 9.75
C PRO A 2 -26.62 -7.12 8.54
N PRO A 3 -27.39 -8.05 7.95
CA PRO A 3 -28.39 -7.69 6.94
C PRO A 3 -29.32 -6.59 7.47
N ASN A 4 -29.71 -5.65 6.59
CA ASN A 4 -30.62 -4.54 6.91
C ASN A 4 -30.15 -3.57 8.01
N SER A 5 -28.86 -3.56 8.34
CA SER A 5 -28.28 -2.54 9.22
C SER A 5 -27.74 -1.35 8.42
N LYS A 6 -27.81 -0.14 9.01
CA LYS A 6 -27.10 1.04 8.49
C LYS A 6 -25.76 1.16 9.19
N SER A 7 -24.69 1.28 8.41
CA SER A 7 -23.33 1.51 8.93
C SER A 7 -22.69 2.67 8.19
N ILE A 8 -22.00 3.53 8.93
CA ILE A 8 -21.19 4.59 8.33
C ILE A 8 -19.85 3.97 7.96
N ILE A 9 -19.50 3.99 6.67
CA ILE A 9 -18.23 3.52 6.16
C ILE A 9 -17.35 4.76 5.95
N PRO A 10 -16.31 4.99 6.78
CA PRO A 10 -15.37 6.07 6.55
C PRO A 10 -14.53 5.73 5.33
N VAL A 11 -14.76 6.42 4.21
CA VAL A 11 -14.03 6.21 2.95
C VAL A 11 -12.95 7.26 2.78
N SER A 12 -11.79 6.84 2.31
CA SER A 12 -10.73 7.72 1.80
C SER A 12 -10.63 7.45 0.30
N CYS A 13 -11.27 8.30 -0.51
CA CYS A 13 -11.45 8.04 -1.92
C CYS A 13 -10.22 8.47 -2.72
N VAL A 14 -9.60 7.56 -3.47
CA VAL A 14 -8.49 7.87 -4.40
C VAL A 14 -8.98 8.27 -5.79
N GLU A 15 -10.29 8.26 -6.00
CA GLU A 15 -10.93 8.37 -7.31
C GLU A 15 -11.53 9.77 -7.53
N GLN A 16 -10.69 10.80 -7.43
CA GLN A 16 -11.11 12.18 -7.67
C GLN A 16 -11.80 12.29 -9.04
N GLY A 17 -12.96 12.96 -9.08
CA GLY A 17 -13.69 13.18 -10.34
C GLY A 17 -14.25 11.93 -11.03
N ARG A 18 -14.03 10.70 -10.51
CA ARG A 18 -14.52 9.46 -11.13
C ARG A 18 -16.04 9.28 -11.06
N TRP A 19 -16.69 10.01 -10.14
CA TRP A 19 -18.15 10.09 -10.03
C TRP A 19 -18.79 11.06 -11.02
N SER A 20 -18.00 11.67 -11.92
CA SER A 20 -18.57 12.31 -13.10
C SER A 20 -19.14 11.23 -14.04
N ASP A 21 -20.28 11.50 -14.68
CA ASP A 21 -21.02 10.57 -15.56
C ASP A 21 -20.26 10.20 -16.85
N ARG A 22 -19.07 9.60 -16.74
CA ARG A 22 -18.25 9.18 -17.89
C ARG A 22 -18.68 7.81 -18.42
N THR A 23 -19.19 6.95 -17.53
CA THR A 23 -19.68 5.62 -17.89
C THR A 23 -21.01 5.34 -17.17
N PRO A 24 -22.01 4.73 -17.84
CA PRO A 24 -23.29 4.39 -17.22
C PRO A 24 -23.21 3.25 -16.19
N HIS A 25 -22.04 2.62 -16.03
CA HIS A 25 -21.83 1.49 -15.13
C HIS A 25 -20.63 1.73 -14.21
N PHE A 26 -20.76 1.32 -12.96
CA PHE A 26 -19.63 1.20 -12.03
C PHE A 26 -18.81 -0.05 -12.38
N SER A 27 -17.48 0.06 -12.34
CA SER A 27 -16.58 -1.08 -12.48
C SER A 27 -15.49 -0.99 -11.42
N PRO A 28 -15.20 -2.06 -10.66
CA PRO A 28 -14.11 -2.05 -9.70
C PRO A 28 -12.77 -1.81 -10.43
N SER A 29 -11.83 -1.15 -9.74
CA SER A 29 -10.44 -1.10 -10.19
C SER A 29 -9.78 -2.44 -9.84
N ASP A 30 -8.90 -2.93 -10.71
CA ASP A 30 -8.05 -4.10 -10.40
C ASP A 30 -6.82 -3.68 -9.59
N GLU A 31 -6.67 -2.39 -9.34
CA GLU A 31 -5.48 -1.78 -8.78
C GLU A 31 -5.62 -1.55 -7.25
N ILE A 32 -4.53 -1.79 -6.54
CA ILE A 32 -4.37 -1.37 -5.14
C ILE A 32 -3.80 0.05 -5.12
N ALA A 33 -4.20 0.85 -4.14
CA ALA A 33 -3.62 2.16 -3.89
C ALA A 33 -2.08 2.07 -3.83
N ALA A 34 -1.39 2.98 -4.53
CA ALA A 34 0.06 3.02 -4.57
C ALA A 34 0.63 3.15 -3.15
N LYS A 35 1.83 2.59 -2.91
CA LYS A 35 2.46 2.54 -1.57
C LYS A 35 2.47 3.91 -0.89
N ASN A 36 2.88 4.95 -1.60
CA ASN A 36 2.96 6.31 -1.06
C ASN A 36 1.59 6.90 -0.70
N ILE A 37 0.50 6.58 -1.42
CA ILE A 37 -0.87 6.97 -1.03
C ILE A 37 -1.25 6.27 0.27
N ARG A 38 -0.97 4.96 0.37
CA ARG A 38 -1.22 4.18 1.60
C ARG A 38 -0.40 4.74 2.77
N MET A 39 0.86 5.09 2.54
CA MET A 39 1.73 5.69 3.56
C MET A 39 1.22 7.08 3.99
N GLY A 40 0.94 7.97 3.04
CA GLY A 40 0.41 9.30 3.32
C GLY A 40 -0.92 9.25 4.08
N LYS A 41 -1.79 8.28 3.76
CA LYS A 41 -3.04 8.04 4.49
C LYS A 41 -2.79 7.81 5.98
N HIS A 42 -1.85 6.93 6.37
CA HIS A 42 -1.65 6.75 7.80
C HIS A 42 -0.81 7.86 8.42
N ASP A 43 0.14 8.47 7.71
CA ASP A 43 0.84 9.66 8.23
C ASP A 43 -0.16 10.75 8.65
N ASN A 44 -1.24 10.92 7.87
CA ASN A 44 -2.35 11.79 8.24
C ASN A 44 -3.05 11.36 9.54
N ILE A 45 -3.38 10.08 9.68
CA ILE A 45 -4.01 9.51 10.88
C ILE A 45 -3.11 9.73 12.11
N PHE A 46 -1.81 9.41 12.00
CA PHE A 46 -0.86 9.51 13.09
C PHE A 46 -0.59 10.97 13.50
N SER A 47 -0.48 11.90 12.55
CA SER A 47 -0.28 13.32 12.85
C SER A 47 -1.43 13.95 13.65
N LYS A 48 -2.64 13.39 13.53
CA LYS A 48 -3.85 13.87 14.22
C LYS A 48 -4.19 13.08 15.48
N SER A 49 -3.52 11.95 15.72
CA SER A 49 -3.85 10.98 16.79
C SER A 49 -3.89 11.57 18.21
N ASN A 50 -3.08 12.60 18.48
CA ASN A 50 -3.00 13.27 19.79
C ASN A 50 -3.91 14.51 19.92
N ILE A 51 -4.56 14.94 18.82
CA ILE A 51 -5.28 16.22 18.75
C ILE A 51 -6.79 15.99 18.54
N MET A 52 -7.16 14.93 17.82
CA MET A 52 -8.56 14.63 17.51
C MET A 52 -9.20 13.68 18.53
N PRO A 53 -10.51 13.82 18.79
CA PRO A 53 -11.28 12.84 19.55
C PRO A 53 -11.13 11.42 19.02
N SER A 54 -11.25 10.43 19.90
CA SER A 54 -11.10 9.00 19.56
C SER A 54 -12.01 8.51 18.42
N HIS A 55 -13.16 9.14 18.21
CA HIS A 55 -14.10 8.79 17.15
C HIS A 55 -13.78 9.44 15.80
N THR A 56 -12.91 10.45 15.74
CA THR A 56 -12.47 11.11 14.50
C THR A 56 -11.00 10.90 14.17
N LYS A 57 -10.20 10.33 15.09
CA LYS A 57 -8.75 10.16 14.93
C LYS A 57 -8.31 9.36 13.69
N HIS A 58 -9.19 8.54 13.09
CA HIS A 58 -8.91 7.77 11.88
C HIS A 58 -9.54 8.34 10.60
N PHE A 59 -10.20 9.50 10.69
CA PHE A 59 -10.70 10.20 9.51
C PHE A 59 -9.52 10.88 8.81
N VAL A 60 -9.43 10.63 7.52
CA VAL A 60 -8.37 11.18 6.68
C VAL A 60 -8.93 12.40 5.96
N ASP A 61 -8.11 13.43 5.81
CA ASP A 61 -8.45 14.57 4.96
C ASP A 61 -8.55 14.11 3.50
N GLN A 62 -9.73 14.24 2.91
CA GLN A 62 -9.99 13.82 1.54
C GLN A 62 -9.17 14.63 0.51
N GLY A 63 -8.91 15.90 0.79
CA GLY A 63 -8.04 16.74 -0.05
C GLY A 63 -6.61 16.23 -0.04
N GLU A 64 -6.09 15.86 1.13
CA GLU A 64 -4.73 15.33 1.26
C GLU A 64 -4.55 13.97 0.57
N VAL A 65 -5.60 13.13 0.52
CA VAL A 65 -5.59 11.91 -0.30
C VAL A 65 -5.44 12.25 -1.77
N TRP A 66 -6.14 13.26 -2.27
CA TRP A 66 -6.03 13.70 -3.66
C TRP A 66 -4.69 14.39 -3.95
N ASP A 67 -4.15 15.15 -3.02
CA ASP A 67 -2.81 15.72 -3.13
C ASP A 67 -1.75 14.62 -3.23
N ASN A 68 -1.89 13.54 -2.43
CA ASN A 68 -1.04 12.37 -2.54
C ASN A 68 -1.17 11.70 -3.92
N VAL A 69 -2.39 11.52 -4.46
CA VAL A 69 -2.60 10.98 -5.82
C VAL A 69 -1.95 11.88 -6.88
N SER A 70 -2.12 13.19 -6.78
CA SER A 70 -1.51 14.17 -7.69
C SER A 70 0.02 14.11 -7.65
N MET A 71 0.59 14.01 -6.44
CA MET A 71 2.03 13.82 -6.25
C MET A 71 2.51 12.51 -6.87
N CYS A 72 1.78 11.40 -6.72
CA CYS A 72 2.09 10.15 -7.40
C CYS A 72 2.15 10.35 -8.91
N ALA A 73 1.10 10.95 -9.48
CA ALA A 73 0.98 11.13 -10.92
C ALA A 73 2.10 12.02 -11.49
N SER A 74 2.53 13.03 -10.73
CA SER A 74 3.68 13.86 -11.07
C SER A 74 4.98 13.06 -11.08
N ILE A 75 5.23 12.28 -10.02
CA ILE A 75 6.45 11.45 -9.88
C ILE A 75 6.51 10.37 -10.97
N SER A 76 5.39 9.74 -11.30
CA SER A 76 5.30 8.69 -12.33
C SER A 76 5.22 9.24 -13.76
N GLY A 77 5.21 10.57 -13.94
CA GLY A 77 5.10 11.21 -15.24
C GLY A 77 3.77 10.96 -15.95
N THR A 78 2.70 10.68 -15.21
CA THR A 78 1.37 10.35 -15.74
C THR A 78 0.37 11.50 -15.62
N THR A 79 0.77 12.67 -15.11
CA THR A 79 -0.11 13.84 -14.92
C THR A 79 -0.93 14.17 -16.17
N SER A 80 -0.31 14.24 -17.35
CA SER A 80 -0.99 14.57 -18.62
C SER A 80 -1.99 13.50 -19.08
N SER A 81 -1.88 12.27 -18.56
CA SER A 81 -2.75 11.14 -18.88
C SER A 81 -3.77 10.84 -17.77
N ALA A 82 -3.81 11.67 -16.72
CA ALA A 82 -4.72 11.54 -15.58
C ALA A 82 -5.74 12.72 -15.52
N PRO A 83 -6.64 12.84 -16.51
CA PRO A 83 -7.50 14.03 -16.66
C PRO A 83 -8.47 14.24 -15.50
N THR A 84 -8.82 13.20 -14.74
CA THR A 84 -9.71 13.31 -13.57
C THR A 84 -8.95 13.50 -12.25
N GLY A 85 -7.62 13.35 -12.26
CA GLY A 85 -6.82 13.25 -11.02
C GLY A 85 -7.09 11.97 -10.24
N SER A 86 -7.75 10.97 -10.85
CA SER A 86 -8.03 9.69 -10.20
C SER A 86 -6.83 8.75 -10.23
N HIS A 87 -6.73 7.93 -9.18
CA HIS A 87 -5.74 6.85 -9.12
C HIS A 87 -5.90 5.85 -10.27
N SER A 88 -7.14 5.53 -10.65
CA SER A 88 -7.42 4.67 -11.80
C SER A 88 -6.86 5.22 -13.11
N ASP A 89 -7.01 6.52 -13.40
CA ASP A 89 -6.46 7.09 -14.65
C ASP A 89 -4.93 7.02 -14.68
N MET A 90 -4.27 7.27 -13.55
CA MET A 90 -2.81 7.15 -13.41
C MET A 90 -2.33 5.73 -13.73
N PHE A 91 -3.01 4.71 -13.21
CA PHE A 91 -2.66 3.32 -13.50
C PHE A 91 -3.00 2.92 -14.94
N ALA A 92 -4.12 3.39 -15.48
CA ALA A 92 -4.52 3.09 -16.86
C ALA A 92 -3.46 3.52 -17.87
N ALA A 93 -2.80 4.66 -17.66
CA ALA A 93 -1.74 5.18 -18.52
C ALA A 93 -0.51 4.25 -18.64
N LYS A 94 -0.26 3.40 -17.63
CA LYS A 94 0.91 2.51 -17.54
C LYS A 94 0.55 1.03 -17.49
N ARG A 95 -0.73 0.69 -17.61
CA ARG A 95 -1.25 -0.67 -17.37
C ARG A 95 -0.53 -1.73 -18.19
N GLN A 96 -0.33 -1.48 -19.48
CA GLN A 96 0.33 -2.44 -20.38
C GLN A 96 1.81 -2.65 -20.01
N ASP A 97 2.50 -1.59 -19.61
CA ASP A 97 3.89 -1.67 -19.17
C ASP A 97 4.01 -2.49 -17.88
N PHE A 98 3.18 -2.20 -16.88
CA PHE A 98 3.18 -2.95 -15.63
C PHE A 98 2.81 -4.42 -15.83
N GLN A 99 1.80 -4.71 -16.65
CA GLN A 99 1.45 -6.09 -17.03
C GLN A 99 2.62 -6.81 -17.70
N ARG A 100 3.41 -6.10 -18.51
CA ARG A 100 4.63 -6.67 -19.11
C ARG A 100 5.72 -6.91 -18.06
N TYR A 101 5.91 -6.01 -17.10
CA TYR A 101 6.90 -6.16 -16.03
C TYR A 101 6.61 -7.36 -15.14
N VAL A 102 5.33 -7.60 -14.82
CA VAL A 102 4.93 -8.62 -13.85
C VAL A 102 4.67 -10.01 -14.46
N ARG A 103 4.62 -10.12 -15.80
CA ARG A 103 4.26 -11.36 -16.52
C ARG A 103 5.12 -12.57 -16.15
N GLY A 104 6.38 -12.35 -15.75
CA GLY A 104 7.31 -13.42 -15.41
C GLY A 104 7.17 -13.98 -13.99
N PHE A 105 6.38 -13.32 -13.14
CA PHE A 105 6.20 -13.76 -11.75
C PHE A 105 5.12 -14.83 -11.69
N VAL A 106 5.42 -15.93 -10.99
CA VAL A 106 4.53 -17.07 -10.83
C VAL A 106 4.12 -17.16 -9.37
N LEU A 107 2.82 -17.26 -9.12
CA LEU A 107 2.27 -17.48 -7.79
C LEU A 107 2.79 -18.81 -7.23
N ASN A 108 3.32 -18.78 -6.00
CA ASN A 108 3.55 -20.00 -5.25
C ASN A 108 2.24 -20.40 -4.53
N PRO A 109 1.62 -21.56 -4.86
CA PRO A 109 0.34 -21.96 -4.28
C PRO A 109 0.40 -22.27 -2.77
N ASP A 110 1.60 -22.46 -2.23
CA ASP A 110 1.83 -22.69 -0.80
C ASP A 110 2.13 -21.41 -0.03
N ALA A 111 2.38 -20.30 -0.73
CA ALA A 111 2.56 -19.00 -0.10
C ALA A 111 1.21 -18.39 0.29
N ASN A 112 1.21 -17.66 1.40
CA ASN A 112 0.07 -16.89 1.87
C ASN A 112 0.36 -15.38 1.85
N GLY A 113 1.42 -14.96 1.15
CA GLY A 113 1.93 -13.61 1.16
C GLY A 113 3.20 -13.47 0.35
N LEU A 114 3.73 -12.25 0.30
CA LEU A 114 5.03 -11.95 -0.28
C LEU A 114 5.74 -10.85 0.50
N ALA A 115 7.05 -10.83 0.41
CA ALA A 115 7.88 -9.67 0.72
C ALA A 115 8.66 -9.29 -0.53
N TYR A 116 8.89 -8.01 -0.75
CA TYR A 116 9.63 -7.53 -1.91
C TYR A 116 10.73 -6.56 -1.49
N PHE A 117 11.83 -6.66 -2.24
CA PHE A 117 13.05 -5.93 -1.98
C PHE A 117 13.44 -5.15 -3.23
N ILE A 118 13.93 -3.94 -3.05
CA ILE A 118 14.49 -3.11 -4.12
C ILE A 118 15.93 -2.79 -3.70
N ASP A 119 16.89 -3.14 -4.56
CA ASP A 119 18.32 -3.01 -4.29
C ASP A 119 18.80 -3.63 -2.96
N GLY A 120 18.17 -4.74 -2.56
CA GLY A 120 18.51 -5.47 -1.33
C GLY A 120 17.92 -4.86 -0.05
N GLU A 121 17.12 -3.79 -0.15
CA GLU A 121 16.37 -3.23 0.97
C GLU A 121 14.92 -3.72 0.95
N LEU A 122 14.36 -4.05 2.12
CA LEU A 122 12.96 -4.44 2.26
C LEU A 122 12.07 -3.22 2.00
N MET A 123 11.14 -3.33 1.07
CA MET A 123 10.24 -2.25 0.71
C MET A 123 8.81 -2.48 1.20
N GLY A 124 8.42 -3.73 1.34
CA GLY A 124 7.15 -4.10 1.95
C GLY A 124 6.90 -5.59 2.01
N CYS A 125 5.89 -5.96 2.78
CA CYS A 125 5.44 -7.32 2.97
C CYS A 125 3.92 -7.36 3.16
N GLU A 126 3.26 -8.32 2.51
CA GLU A 126 1.82 -8.55 2.60
C GLU A 126 1.62 -10.02 2.98
N ILE A 127 0.91 -10.29 4.09
CA ILE A 127 0.65 -11.64 4.62
C ILE A 127 -0.84 -11.79 4.86
N PHE A 128 -1.44 -12.82 4.28
CA PHE A 128 -2.85 -13.15 4.41
C PHE A 128 -3.02 -14.46 5.19
N ASN A 129 -4.12 -14.59 5.91
CA ASN A 129 -4.44 -15.84 6.60
C ASN A 129 -4.95 -16.94 5.65
N ARG A 130 -5.50 -16.54 4.50
CA ARG A 130 -6.06 -17.42 3.48
C ARG A 130 -5.27 -17.28 2.19
N ARG A 131 -4.74 -18.40 1.72
CA ARG A 131 -4.03 -18.51 0.44
C ARG A 131 -4.89 -18.11 -0.76
N SER A 132 -6.20 -18.38 -0.71
CA SER A 132 -7.13 -17.97 -1.77
C SER A 132 -7.21 -16.45 -1.92
N ILE A 133 -7.20 -15.71 -0.81
CA ILE A 133 -7.22 -14.24 -0.84
C ILE A 133 -5.89 -13.71 -1.38
N TYR A 134 -4.77 -14.30 -0.95
CA TYR A 134 -3.47 -13.93 -1.52
C TYR A 134 -3.43 -14.18 -3.04
N CYS A 135 -3.95 -15.32 -3.52
CA CYS A 135 -4.06 -15.62 -4.94
C CYS A 135 -4.83 -14.53 -5.70
N ASP A 136 -5.98 -14.07 -5.17
CA ASP A 136 -6.79 -13.01 -5.78
C ASP A 136 -6.09 -11.64 -5.79
N TYR A 137 -5.15 -11.42 -4.86
CA TYR A 137 -4.41 -10.16 -4.71
C TYR A 137 -3.03 -10.17 -5.35
N PHE A 138 -2.50 -11.33 -5.75
CA PHE A 138 -1.12 -11.49 -6.19
C PHE A 138 -0.76 -10.53 -7.33
N ASP A 139 -1.51 -10.56 -8.42
CA ASP A 139 -1.27 -9.70 -9.59
C ASP A 139 -1.44 -8.22 -9.25
N LYS A 140 -2.39 -7.89 -8.35
CA LYS A 140 -2.66 -6.51 -7.92
C LYS A 140 -1.50 -5.94 -7.10
N ILE A 141 -0.92 -6.77 -6.22
CA ILE A 141 0.26 -6.42 -5.43
C ILE A 141 1.45 -6.23 -6.37
N LEU A 142 1.67 -7.14 -7.33
CA LEU A 142 2.76 -7.02 -8.29
C LEU A 142 2.65 -5.75 -9.14
N ILE A 143 1.44 -5.38 -9.59
CA ILE A 143 1.21 -4.13 -10.31
C ILE A 143 1.52 -2.90 -9.43
N SER A 144 1.16 -2.94 -8.14
CA SER A 144 1.51 -1.88 -7.18
C SER A 144 3.03 -1.76 -6.99
N ILE A 145 3.76 -2.88 -6.90
CA ILE A 145 5.22 -2.93 -6.83
C ILE A 145 5.84 -2.38 -8.12
N ALA A 146 5.33 -2.78 -9.27
CA ALA A 146 5.80 -2.29 -10.57
C ALA A 146 5.67 -0.76 -10.69
N PHE A 147 4.56 -0.19 -10.21
CA PHE A 147 4.36 1.25 -10.16
C PHE A 147 5.41 1.94 -9.26
N GLU A 148 5.67 1.36 -8.08
CA GLU A 148 6.67 1.90 -7.14
C GLU A 148 8.09 1.89 -7.74
N VAL A 149 8.45 0.77 -8.36
CA VAL A 149 9.73 0.59 -9.03
C VAL A 149 9.89 1.60 -10.18
N ASP A 150 8.88 1.73 -11.06
CA ASP A 150 8.88 2.71 -12.17
C ASP A 150 9.05 4.15 -11.65
N SER A 151 8.33 4.50 -10.58
CA SER A 151 8.43 5.81 -9.92
C SER A 151 9.83 6.07 -9.35
N LEU A 152 10.44 5.08 -8.70
CA LEU A 152 11.81 5.18 -8.18
C LEU A 152 12.83 5.36 -9.30
N PHE A 153 12.68 4.63 -10.41
CA PHE A 153 13.51 4.79 -11.59
C PHE A 153 13.35 6.20 -12.19
N LEU A 154 12.13 6.72 -12.36
CA LEU A 154 11.94 8.06 -12.93
C LEU A 154 12.57 9.17 -12.07
N ARG A 155 12.47 9.09 -10.74
CA ARG A 155 13.11 10.05 -9.82
C ARG A 155 14.62 10.00 -9.89
N SER A 156 15.18 8.80 -9.98
CA SER A 156 16.63 8.64 -9.96
C SER A 156 17.28 9.02 -11.29
N ARG A 157 16.60 8.90 -12.44
CA ARG A 157 17.08 9.42 -13.75
C ARG A 157 17.30 10.92 -13.74
N GLN A 158 16.54 11.63 -12.91
CA GLN A 158 16.63 13.09 -12.77
C GLN A 158 17.67 13.52 -11.73
N SER A 159 18.31 12.55 -11.06
CA SER A 159 19.32 12.79 -10.02
C SER A 159 20.69 12.32 -10.49
N SER A 160 21.75 13.03 -10.07
CA SER A 160 23.15 12.57 -10.21
C SER A 160 23.44 11.25 -9.47
N ARG A 161 22.46 10.75 -8.71
CA ARG A 161 22.49 9.52 -7.92
C ARG A 161 22.14 8.26 -8.72
N TRP A 162 21.78 8.37 -10.00
CA TRP A 162 21.47 7.22 -10.88
C TRP A 162 22.58 6.18 -10.91
N ASP A 163 23.84 6.62 -11.03
CA ASP A 163 25.00 5.72 -11.08
C ASP A 163 25.27 5.04 -9.72
N SER A 164 24.87 5.63 -8.59
CA SER A 164 25.07 5.04 -7.25
C SER A 164 23.98 4.05 -6.85
N LEU A 165 22.76 4.17 -7.39
CA LEU A 165 21.62 3.30 -7.03
C LEU A 165 21.68 1.90 -7.67
N PHE A 166 22.53 1.69 -8.68
CA PHE A 166 22.65 0.40 -9.36
C PHE A 166 24.09 -0.14 -9.43
N SER A 167 25.06 0.59 -8.89
CA SER A 167 26.47 0.19 -8.88
C SER A 167 26.80 -0.84 -7.81
N ASN A 168 26.00 -0.95 -6.74
CA ASN A 168 26.20 -1.89 -5.64
C ASN A 168 25.00 -2.83 -5.45
N ARG A 169 24.55 -3.49 -6.52
CA ARG A 169 23.47 -4.50 -6.43
C ARG A 169 23.80 -5.56 -5.38
N LYS A 170 23.15 -5.47 -4.22
CA LYS A 170 23.29 -6.47 -3.16
C LYS A 170 22.44 -7.69 -3.52
N THR A 171 23.08 -8.83 -3.74
CA THR A 171 22.36 -10.11 -3.81
C THR A 171 22.10 -10.57 -2.38
N LEU A 172 20.84 -10.77 -2.02
CA LEU A 172 20.45 -11.27 -0.71
C LEU A 172 20.48 -12.81 -0.70
N SER A 173 21.08 -13.38 0.33
CA SER A 173 20.91 -14.80 0.66
C SER A 173 19.58 -15.06 1.35
N ASN A 174 19.17 -16.33 1.43
CA ASN A 174 17.95 -16.71 2.17
C ASN A 174 18.02 -16.35 3.66
N SER A 175 19.21 -16.38 4.26
CA SER A 175 19.42 -15.93 5.64
C SER A 175 19.25 -14.42 5.76
N ASP A 176 19.82 -13.63 4.83
CA ASP A 176 19.64 -12.16 4.85
C ASP A 176 18.16 -11.79 4.79
N VAL A 177 17.39 -12.44 3.90
CA VAL A 177 15.95 -12.22 3.78
C VAL A 177 15.23 -12.60 5.07
N SER A 178 15.55 -13.77 5.64
CA SER A 178 14.91 -14.25 6.86
C SER A 178 15.18 -13.32 8.04
N ASP A 179 16.43 -12.90 8.23
CA ASP A 179 16.83 -12.03 9.34
C ASP A 179 16.15 -10.66 9.26
N VAL A 180 16.07 -10.07 8.06
CA VAL A 180 15.38 -8.80 7.83
C VAL A 180 13.88 -8.93 8.12
N LEU A 181 13.23 -10.02 7.70
CA LEU A 181 11.82 -10.24 7.97
C LEU A 181 11.55 -10.49 9.45
N TYR A 182 12.34 -11.35 10.10
CA TYR A 182 12.19 -11.62 11.53
C TYR A 182 12.36 -10.35 12.36
N SER A 183 13.42 -9.57 12.12
CA SER A 183 13.61 -8.30 12.85
C SER A 183 12.48 -7.31 12.62
N SER A 184 12.03 -7.15 11.37
CA SER A 184 10.95 -6.22 11.02
C SER A 184 9.64 -6.57 11.74
N PHE A 185 9.26 -7.85 11.80
CA PHE A 185 8.03 -8.27 12.47
C PHE A 185 8.18 -8.47 13.98
N PHE A 186 9.38 -8.79 14.48
CA PHE A 186 9.65 -8.94 15.91
C PHE A 186 9.42 -7.62 16.64
N ASP A 187 9.93 -6.51 16.11
CA ASP A 187 9.73 -5.19 16.71
C ASP A 187 8.26 -4.77 16.67
N ILE A 188 7.50 -5.20 15.66
CA ILE A 188 6.07 -4.91 15.53
C ILE A 188 5.25 -5.72 16.53
N ASP A 189 5.50 -7.03 16.62
CA ASP A 189 4.73 -7.92 17.50
C ASP A 189 5.09 -7.69 18.98
N ASN A 190 6.30 -7.20 19.30
CA ASN A 190 6.73 -6.85 20.66
C ASN A 190 6.63 -5.35 21.00
N GLY A 191 6.49 -4.47 20.01
CA GLY A 191 6.35 -3.00 20.15
C GLY A 191 4.97 -2.55 20.65
N VAL A 192 4.32 -3.37 21.47
CA VAL A 192 2.93 -3.28 21.93
C VAL A 192 2.58 -1.92 22.59
N ALA A 193 3.58 -1.16 23.05
CA ALA A 193 3.36 0.12 23.74
C ALA A 193 2.92 1.29 22.82
N ALA A 194 3.14 1.23 21.50
CA ALA A 194 2.84 2.34 20.56
C ALA A 194 1.84 1.98 19.44
N VAL A 195 1.21 0.81 19.53
CA VAL A 195 0.25 0.35 18.52
C VAL A 195 -1.09 1.08 18.72
N ASP A 196 -1.46 1.90 17.74
CA ASP A 196 -2.79 2.47 17.68
C ASP A 196 -3.78 1.40 17.22
N SER A 197 -4.91 1.27 17.92
CA SER A 197 -5.92 0.27 17.62
C SER A 197 -7.31 0.88 17.49
N CYS A 198 -8.11 0.29 16.60
CA CYS A 198 -9.50 0.68 16.41
C CYS A 198 -10.36 -0.49 15.96
N LYS A 199 -11.68 -0.31 16.06
CA LYS A 199 -12.60 -1.25 15.44
C LYS A 199 -12.46 -1.18 13.93
N GLY A 200 -12.38 -2.35 13.28
CA GLY A 200 -12.51 -2.41 11.84
C GLY A 200 -13.91 -1.95 11.41
N VAL A 201 -14.03 -1.54 10.15
CA VAL A 201 -15.31 -1.05 9.58
C VAL A 201 -16.41 -2.11 9.68
N ALA A 202 -16.05 -3.39 9.61
CA ALA A 202 -16.98 -4.51 9.73
C ALA A 202 -16.69 -5.35 10.99
N LEU A 203 -15.96 -6.45 10.83
CA LEU A 203 -15.56 -7.33 11.93
C LEU A 203 -14.08 -7.14 12.22
N GLY A 204 -13.71 -7.43 13.47
CA GLY A 204 -12.32 -7.43 13.90
C GLY A 204 -11.82 -6.08 14.40
N ASN A 205 -10.54 -6.05 14.74
CA ASN A 205 -9.81 -4.88 15.17
C ASN A 205 -8.67 -4.62 14.19
N GLU A 206 -8.46 -3.36 13.89
CA GLU A 206 -7.34 -2.90 13.10
C GLU A 206 -6.26 -2.38 14.04
N PHE A 207 -5.02 -2.73 13.74
CA PHE A 207 -3.84 -2.31 14.46
C PHE A 207 -2.93 -1.58 13.49
N ARG A 208 -2.39 -0.45 13.94
CA ARG A 208 -1.49 0.39 13.15
C ARG A 208 -0.28 0.74 13.98
N LEU A 209 0.88 0.66 13.37
CA LEU A 209 2.11 1.19 13.94
C LEU A 209 2.80 2.04 12.87
N ARG A 210 3.32 3.18 13.28
CA ARG A 210 4.15 4.03 12.44
C ARG A 210 5.42 4.36 13.20
N ASP A 211 6.54 3.88 12.68
CA ASP A 211 7.87 4.32 13.11
C ASP A 211 8.43 5.30 12.08
N ASN A 212 9.69 5.72 12.23
CA ASN A 212 10.31 6.72 11.34
C ASN A 212 10.44 6.26 9.88
N LYS A 213 10.56 4.96 9.62
CA LYS A 213 10.89 4.37 8.31
C LYS A 213 9.85 3.37 7.81
N SER A 214 8.98 2.85 8.67
CA SER A 214 8.04 1.80 8.33
C SER A 214 6.65 2.09 8.88
N MET A 215 5.68 1.45 8.24
CA MET A 215 4.29 1.44 8.62
C MET A 215 3.81 0.00 8.63
N PHE A 216 3.17 -0.36 9.73
CA PHE A 216 2.50 -1.63 9.88
C PHE A 216 0.99 -1.44 9.98
N TYR A 217 0.27 -2.36 9.35
CA TYR A 217 -1.17 -2.52 9.48
C TYR A 217 -1.49 -3.99 9.69
N SER A 218 -2.41 -4.28 10.60
CA SER A 218 -2.97 -5.62 10.79
C SER A 218 -4.47 -5.55 10.99
N LEU A 219 -5.18 -6.47 10.36
CA LEU A 219 -6.58 -6.77 10.67
C LEU A 219 -6.63 -8.11 11.40
N MET A 220 -7.21 -8.14 12.60
CA MET A 220 -7.42 -9.37 13.37
C MET A 220 -8.89 -9.57 13.72
N PHE A 221 -9.32 -10.82 13.77
CA PHE A 221 -10.66 -11.23 14.21
C PHE A 221 -10.54 -12.45 15.13
N ASP A 222 -11.11 -12.37 16.33
CA ASP A 222 -11.05 -13.42 17.35
C ASP A 222 -9.63 -13.98 17.55
N ASP A 223 -8.66 -13.11 17.79
CA ASP A 223 -7.23 -13.41 17.96
C ASP A 223 -6.51 -14.05 16.75
N HIS A 224 -7.22 -14.22 15.64
CA HIS A 224 -6.62 -14.65 14.38
C HIS A 224 -6.24 -13.44 13.53
N THR A 225 -4.98 -13.42 13.07
CA THR A 225 -4.56 -12.50 12.01
C THR A 225 -5.36 -12.82 10.74
N ILE A 226 -5.93 -11.80 10.11
CA ILE A 226 -6.59 -11.88 8.80
C ILE A 226 -5.64 -11.40 7.70
N HIS A 227 -5.01 -10.26 7.93
CA HIS A 227 -4.06 -9.64 7.01
C HIS A 227 -3.03 -8.82 7.79
N LYS A 228 -1.75 -8.92 7.44
CA LYS A 228 -0.66 -8.04 7.89
C LYS A 228 -0.04 -7.39 6.67
N SER A 229 0.20 -6.08 6.75
CA SER A 229 0.91 -5.29 5.76
C SER A 229 2.03 -4.53 6.45
N LEU A 230 3.23 -4.61 5.90
CA LEU A 230 4.38 -3.78 6.24
C LEU A 230 4.76 -2.98 5.01
N LEU A 231 4.89 -1.67 5.16
CA LEU A 231 5.37 -0.77 4.12
C LEU A 231 6.56 -0.01 4.65
N VAL A 232 7.65 0.02 3.89
CA VAL A 232 8.88 0.73 4.26
C VAL A 232 9.03 1.94 3.35
N ALA A 233 9.32 3.10 3.91
CA ALA A 233 9.58 4.34 3.19
C ALA A 233 10.90 4.26 2.42
N ASN A 234 10.96 4.98 1.30
CA ASN A 234 12.15 5.10 0.45
C ASN A 234 13.12 6.17 0.96
#